data_AF-A0A357TNP5-F1
#
_entry.id   AF-A0A357TNP5-F1
#
_cell.length_a   1.000
_cell.length_b   1.000
_cell.length_c   1.000
_cell.angle_alpha   90.00
_cell.angle_beta   90.00
_cell.angle_gamma   90.00
#
_symmetry.space_group_name_H-M   'P 1'
#
loop_
_entity.id
_entity.type
_entity.pdbx_description
1 polymer ?
#
loop_
_entity_poly.entity_id
_entity_poly.type
_entity_poly.pdbx_seq_one_letter_code
_entity_poly.pdbx_strand_id
1 'polypeptide(L)'
;YNLLYQAFGWEVPTYIHCPPVMKDAQHKLSKRNGDASYQDLVAKGYLPAAVLNYLLLLGWAPEGEQEIFSLDEMIKIWDPARISKSPAIFDPLKLRAINAAYIR
;
A
#
# COMPACT_ATOMS: atom_id res chain seq x y z
N TYR A 1 -4.72 -5.94 23.00
CA TYR A 1 -4.47 -4.52 23.34
C TYR A 1 -5.50 -3.95 24.30
N ASN A 2 -6.80 -4.15 24.07
CA ASN A 2 -7.87 -3.55 24.90
C ASN A 2 -7.76 -3.83 26.40
N LEU A 3 -7.38 -5.05 26.81
CA LEU A 3 -7.23 -5.38 28.23
C LEU A 3 -6.14 -4.53 28.93
N LEU A 4 -5.08 -4.13 28.22
CA LEU A 4 -4.06 -3.24 28.78
C LEU A 4 -4.60 -1.83 28.95
N TYR A 5 -5.28 -1.29 27.94
CA TYR A 5 -5.93 0.03 28.02
C TYR A 5 -6.93 0.08 29.19
N GLN A 6 -7.75 -0.95 29.35
CA GLN A 6 -8.69 -1.07 30.45
C GLN A 6 -8.00 -1.15 31.82
N ALA A 7 -6.93 -1.95 31.94
CA ALA A 7 -6.19 -2.09 33.19
C ALA A 7 -5.53 -0.77 33.65
N PHE A 8 -5.09 0.06 32.70
CA PHE A 8 -4.52 1.38 33.00
C PHE A 8 -5.55 2.52 33.03
N GLY A 9 -6.84 2.24 32.78
CA GLY A 9 -7.88 3.27 32.73
C GLY A 9 -7.74 4.24 31.55
N TRP A 10 -7.12 3.82 30.46
CA TRP A 10 -6.91 4.62 29.26
C TRP A 10 -8.06 4.48 28.26
N GLU A 11 -8.25 5.52 27.44
CA GLU A 11 -9.19 5.48 26.31
C GLU A 11 -8.68 4.51 25.23
N VAL A 12 -9.55 3.62 24.76
CA VAL A 12 -9.21 2.66 23.71
C VAL A 12 -9.23 3.37 22.35
N PRO A 13 -8.13 3.34 21.58
CA PRO A 13 -8.09 4.02 20.28
C PRO A 13 -8.91 3.27 19.23
N THR A 14 -9.23 3.97 18.15
CA THR A 14 -9.72 3.34 16.92
C THR A 14 -8.58 2.57 16.25
N TYR A 15 -8.82 1.31 15.93
CA TYR A 15 -7.87 0.48 15.20
C TYR A 15 -8.26 0.35 13.73
N ILE A 16 -7.30 0.59 12.84
CA ILE A 16 -7.42 0.30 11.41
C ILE A 16 -6.37 -0.75 11.06
N HIS A 17 -6.82 -1.90 10.57
CA HIS A 17 -5.93 -2.99 10.18
C HIS A 17 -5.82 -3.00 8.66
N CYS A 18 -4.64 -2.68 8.14
CA CYS A 18 -4.38 -2.77 6.71
C CYS A 18 -4.33 -4.24 6.28
N PRO A 19 -4.85 -4.57 5.08
CA PRO A 19 -4.74 -5.92 4.54
C PRO A 19 -3.26 -6.28 4.29
N PRO A 20 -2.91 -7.56 4.38
CA PRO A 20 -1.54 -7.98 4.09
C PRO A 20 -1.24 -7.80 2.60
N VAL A 21 0.01 -7.41 2.32
CA VAL A 21 0.56 -7.48 0.97
C VAL A 21 1.12 -8.87 0.73
N MET A 22 0.65 -9.50 -0.34
CA MET A 22 0.93 -10.88 -0.70
C MET A 22 1.82 -10.91 -1.94
N LYS A 23 2.65 -11.95 -2.04
CA LYS A 23 3.41 -12.26 -3.25
C LYS A 23 2.52 -12.97 -4.27
N ASP A 24 1.67 -13.87 -3.78
CA ASP A 24 0.71 -14.66 -4.54
C ASP A 24 -0.50 -14.99 -3.65
N ALA A 25 -1.38 -15.88 -4.09
CA ALA A 25 -2.60 -16.21 -3.36
C ALA A 25 -2.36 -16.91 -2.00
N GLN A 26 -1.18 -17.46 -1.74
CA GLN A 26 -0.86 -18.24 -0.54
C GLN A 26 0.25 -17.62 0.32
N HIS A 27 1.17 -16.88 -0.29
CA HIS A 27 2.39 -16.44 0.36
C HIS A 27 2.42 -14.92 0.59
N LYS A 28 2.77 -14.52 1.82
CA LYS A 28 3.01 -13.10 2.15
C LYS A 28 4.28 -12.61 1.46
N LEU A 29 4.27 -11.34 1.04
CA LEU A 29 5.47 -10.68 0.57
C LEU A 29 6.50 -10.61 1.72
N SER A 30 7.73 -11.05 1.48
CA SER A 30 8.75 -11.16 2.51
C SER A 30 10.15 -10.99 1.95
N LYS A 31 10.93 -10.09 2.57
CA LYS A 31 12.37 -9.93 2.26
C LYS A 31 13.15 -11.23 2.40
N ARG A 32 12.74 -12.12 3.31
CA ARG A 32 13.40 -13.43 3.51
C ARG A 32 13.23 -14.37 2.31
N ASN A 33 12.23 -14.11 1.46
CA ASN A 33 11.95 -14.88 0.25
C ASN A 33 12.54 -14.22 -1.01
N GLY A 34 13.41 -13.21 -0.84
CA GLY A 34 14.04 -12.47 -1.95
C GLY A 34 13.12 -11.43 -2.60
N ASP A 35 11.98 -11.12 -1.99
CA ASP A 35 11.05 -10.11 -2.52
C ASP A 35 11.62 -8.69 -2.37
N ALA A 36 11.37 -7.84 -3.37
CA ALA A 36 11.99 -6.52 -3.45
C ALA A 36 11.56 -5.58 -2.31
N SER A 37 12.52 -4.88 -1.73
CA SER A 37 12.28 -3.74 -0.85
C SER A 37 12.08 -2.44 -1.64
N TYR A 38 11.60 -1.40 -0.95
CA TYR A 38 11.55 -0.05 -1.51
C TYR A 38 12.91 0.40 -2.07
N GLN A 39 14.00 0.18 -1.33
CA GLN A 39 15.35 0.53 -1.75
C GLN A 39 15.76 -0.22 -3.01
N ASP A 40 15.40 -1.50 -3.13
CA ASP A 40 15.70 -2.30 -4.32
C ASP A 40 14.95 -1.79 -5.55
N LEU A 41 13.69 -1.35 -5.38
CA LEU A 41 12.91 -0.76 -6.47
C LEU A 41 13.54 0.55 -6.94
N VAL A 42 13.92 1.44 -6.02
CA VAL A 42 14.60 2.70 -6.38
C VAL A 42 15.93 2.43 -7.07
N ALA A 43 16.73 1.49 -6.55
CA ALA A 43 18.01 1.09 -7.16
C ALA A 43 17.85 0.49 -8.57
N LYS A 44 16.70 -0.14 -8.85
CA LYS A 44 16.33 -0.65 -10.19
C LYS A 44 15.82 0.44 -11.14
N GLY A 45 15.75 1.70 -10.71
CA GLY A 45 15.34 2.84 -11.53
C GLY A 45 13.84 3.14 -11.49
N TYR A 46 13.08 2.58 -10.53
CA TYR A 46 11.71 3.02 -10.31
C TYR A 46 11.69 4.40 -9.67
N LEU A 47 10.83 5.28 -10.17
CA LEU A 47 10.64 6.62 -9.64
C LEU A 47 9.96 6.54 -8.26
N PRO A 48 10.48 7.21 -7.22
CA PRO A 48 9.87 7.19 -5.88
C PRO A 48 8.38 7.55 -5.87
N ALA A 49 7.97 8.50 -6.70
CA ALA A 49 6.56 8.92 -6.81
C ALA A 49 5.67 7.80 -7.40
N ALA A 50 6.16 7.07 -8.41
CA ALA A 50 5.45 5.93 -8.98
C ALA A 50 5.33 4.76 -7.98
N VAL A 51 6.39 4.50 -7.21
CA VAL A 51 6.34 3.49 -6.13
C VAL A 51 5.30 3.90 -5.08
N LEU A 52 5.27 5.18 -4.68
CA LEU A 52 4.31 5.67 -3.70
C LEU A 52 2.86 5.54 -4.17
N ASN A 53 2.58 5.94 -5.41
CA ASN A 53 1.27 5.76 -6.03
C ASN A 53 0.88 4.27 -6.08
N TYR A 54 1.81 3.40 -6.45
CA TYR A 54 1.52 1.97 -6.48
C TYR A 54 1.20 1.42 -5.09
N LEU A 55 1.95 1.84 -4.06
CA LEU A 55 1.70 1.46 -2.67
C LEU A 55 0.32 1.93 -2.18
N LEU A 56 -0.14 3.10 -2.61
CA LEU A 56 -1.51 3.57 -2.31
C LEU A 56 -2.56 2.57 -2.79
N LEU A 57 -2.36 1.93 -3.95
CA LEU A 57 -3.31 0.99 -4.53
C LEU A 57 -3.24 -0.42 -3.89
N LEU A 58 -2.28 -0.66 -2.99
CA LEU A 58 -2.16 -1.94 -2.26
C LEU A 58 -3.08 -1.93 -1.05
N GLY A 59 -4.30 -2.43 -1.25
CA GLY A 59 -5.27 -2.58 -0.17
C GLY A 59 -6.14 -1.35 0.06
N TRP A 60 -6.06 -0.37 -0.83
CA TRP A 60 -6.96 0.77 -0.91
C TRP A 60 -7.27 1.01 -2.39
N ALA A 61 -8.48 1.47 -2.68
CA ALA A 61 -8.89 1.83 -4.04
C ALA A 61 -9.39 3.28 -4.06
N PRO A 62 -9.26 3.99 -5.19
CA PRO A 62 -9.88 5.29 -5.40
C PRO A 62 -11.33 5.14 -5.86
N GLU A 63 -12.06 6.24 -5.87
CA GLU A 63 -13.35 6.30 -6.54
C GLU A 63 -13.17 6.38 -8.05
N GLY A 64 -13.91 5.55 -8.79
CA GLY A 64 -13.73 5.40 -10.23
C GLY A 64 -12.52 4.54 -10.62
N GLU A 65 -11.96 4.81 -11.80
CA GLU A 65 -10.93 3.98 -12.45
C GLU A 65 -9.56 4.69 -12.56
N GLN A 66 -9.41 5.89 -12.00
CA GLN A 66 -8.12 6.59 -12.02
C GLN A 66 -7.10 5.82 -11.18
N GLU A 67 -5.90 5.58 -11.71
CA GLU A 67 -4.84 4.87 -10.99
C GLU A 67 -3.53 5.67 -10.89
N ILE A 68 -3.45 6.83 -11.55
CA ILE A 68 -2.27 7.69 -11.57
C ILE A 68 -2.59 8.99 -10.81
N PHE A 69 -1.79 9.30 -9.79
CA PHE A 69 -2.04 10.41 -8.86
C PHE A 69 -0.73 11.08 -8.44
N SER A 70 -0.65 12.39 -8.47
CA SER A 70 0.36 13.15 -7.71
C SER A 70 0.17 12.96 -6.20
N LEU A 71 1.20 13.25 -5.39
CA LEU A 71 1.10 13.17 -3.93
C LEU A 71 -0.06 14.03 -3.37
N ASP A 72 -0.24 15.23 -3.90
CA ASP A 72 -1.31 16.13 -3.46
C ASP A 72 -2.71 15.58 -3.77
N GLU A 73 -2.86 14.93 -4.93
CA GLU A 73 -4.10 14.22 -5.27
C GLU A 73 -4.34 13.03 -4.34
N MET A 74 -3.31 12.22 -4.05
CA MET A 74 -3.43 11.11 -3.10
C MET A 74 -3.92 11.60 -1.74
N ILE A 75 -3.34 12.68 -1.21
CA ILE A 75 -3.76 13.28 0.07
C ILE A 75 -5.22 13.73 0.02
N LYS A 76 -5.65 14.34 -1.09
CA LYS A 76 -7.00 14.87 -1.25
C LYS A 76 -8.07 13.78 -1.34
N ILE A 77 -7.77 12.65 -1.98
CA ILE A 77 -8.74 11.57 -2.22
C ILE A 77 -8.70 10.47 -1.17
N TRP A 78 -7.69 10.45 -0.30
CA TRP A 78 -7.50 9.36 0.65
C TRP A 78 -8.61 9.36 1.72
N ASP A 79 -9.24 8.20 1.87
CA ASP A 79 -10.28 7.94 2.86
C ASP A 79 -10.05 6.54 3.47
N PRO A 80 -9.93 6.41 4.80
CA PRO A 80 -9.77 5.12 5.46
C PRO A 80 -10.94 4.16 5.23
N ALA A 81 -12.14 4.66 4.91
CA ALA A 81 -13.31 3.82 4.61
C ALA A 81 -13.13 2.99 3.32
N ARG A 82 -12.19 3.38 2.44
CA ARG A 82 -11.87 2.68 1.19
C ARG A 82 -10.74 1.66 1.32
N ILE A 83 -10.26 1.40 2.54
CA ILE A 83 -9.35 0.29 2.81
C ILE A 83 -10.09 -1.03 2.58
N SER A 84 -9.53 -1.87 1.72
CA SER A 84 -10.07 -3.19 1.39
C SER A 84 -9.86 -4.17 2.54
N LYS A 85 -10.83 -5.08 2.72
CA LYS A 85 -10.68 -6.25 3.60
C LYS A 85 -9.86 -7.37 2.97
N SER A 86 -9.73 -7.37 1.64
CA SER A 86 -9.04 -8.42 0.90
C SER A 86 -7.53 -8.18 0.88
N PRO A 87 -6.70 -9.24 0.97
CA PRO A 87 -5.26 -9.14 0.73
C PRO A 87 -4.94 -8.51 -0.62
N ALA A 88 -3.89 -7.68 -0.67
CA ALA A 88 -3.42 -7.08 -1.91
C ALA A 88 -2.26 -7.91 -2.47
N ILE A 89 -2.30 -8.28 -3.75
CA ILE A 89 -1.19 -8.98 -4.41
C ILE A 89 -0.24 -7.93 -5.00
N PHE A 90 1.05 -8.07 -4.69
CA PHE A 90 2.09 -7.29 -5.33
C PHE A 90 2.29 -7.77 -6.78
N ASP A 91 1.95 -6.88 -7.71
CA ASP A 91 2.03 -7.05 -9.16
C ASP A 91 3.15 -6.15 -9.74
N PRO A 92 4.29 -6.75 -10.11
CA PRO A 92 5.40 -6.03 -10.73
C PRO A 92 5.07 -5.41 -12.09
N LEU A 93 4.12 -5.97 -12.85
CA LEU A 93 3.71 -5.44 -14.15
C LEU A 93 2.91 -4.16 -13.97
N LYS A 94 1.98 -4.13 -13.01
CA LYS A 94 1.24 -2.91 -12.66
C LYS A 94 2.16 -1.81 -12.16
N LEU A 95 3.11 -2.12 -11.27
CA LEU A 95 4.11 -1.15 -10.82
C LEU A 95 4.91 -0.59 -12.01
N ARG A 96 5.33 -1.43 -12.97
CA ARG A 96 6.03 -0.98 -14.18
C ARG A 96 5.17 -0.07 -15.06
N ALA A 97 3.89 -0.39 -15.23
CA ALA A 97 2.95 0.43 -16.00
C ALA A 97 2.77 1.83 -15.37
N ILE A 98 2.59 1.89 -14.05
CA ILE A 98 2.52 3.16 -13.31
C ILE A 98 3.85 3.90 -13.48
N ASN A 99 4.99 3.25 -13.28
CA ASN A 99 6.30 3.89 -13.46
C ASN A 99 6.49 4.49 -14.85
N ALA A 100 6.05 3.80 -15.91
CA ALA A 100 6.08 4.32 -17.27
C ALA A 100 5.16 5.54 -17.47
N ALA A 101 4.03 5.61 -16.77
CA ALA A 101 3.15 6.78 -16.81
C ALA A 101 3.79 8.03 -16.17
N TYR A 102 4.70 7.85 -15.21
CA TYR A 102 5.44 8.95 -14.57
C TYR A 102 6.70 9.40 -15.34
N ILE A 103 7.22 8.56 -16.23
CA ILE A 103 8.40 8.90 -17.05
C ILE A 103 8.02 9.75 -18.27
N ARG A 104 6.80 9.59 -18.78
CA ARG A 104 6.27 10.30 -19.94
C ARG A 104 5.71 11.65 -19.55
#